data_AF-A0A1Z4I7Y1-F1
#
_entry.id   AF-A0A1Z4I7Y1-F1
#
_cell.length_a   1.000
_cell.length_b   1.000
_cell.length_c   1.000
_cell.angle_alpha   90.00
_cell.angle_beta   90.00
_cell.angle_gamma   90.00
#
_symmetry.space_group_name_H-M   'P 1'
#
loop_
_entity.id
_entity.type
_entity.pdbx_description
1 polymer ?
#
loop_
_entity_poly.entity_id
_entity_poly.type
_entity_poly.pdbx_seq_one_letter_code
_entity_poly.pdbx_strand_id
1 'polypeptide(L)' 'MQTIDNAIFIDTNILVYANLALSPFHIQATERLRSLAEQGIDLYISRQTLREYLAAMTRRSDLTGTIPI' A
#
# COMPACT_ATOMS: atom_id res chain seq x y z
N MET A 1 -15.75 -27.19 5.97
CA MET A 1 -14.48 -26.53 6.29
C MET A 1 -14.69 -25.05 5.99
N GLN A 2 -14.95 -24.23 7.01
CA GLN A 2 -15.07 -22.78 6.81
C GLN A 2 -13.65 -22.24 6.68
N THR A 3 -13.21 -21.97 5.46
CA THR A 3 -12.06 -21.08 5.24
C THR A 3 -12.47 -19.73 5.79
N ILE A 4 -11.86 -19.34 6.91
CA ILE A 4 -11.94 -17.96 7.36
C ILE A 4 -11.13 -17.21 6.30
N ASP A 5 -11.82 -16.54 5.39
CA ASP A 5 -11.21 -15.72 4.34
C ASP A 5 -10.48 -14.58 5.04
N ASN A 6 -9.22 -14.82 5.41
CA ASN A 6 -8.39 -13.91 6.18
C ASN A 6 -7.78 -12.87 5.23
N ALA A 7 -8.62 -12.27 4.39
CA ALA A 7 -8.23 -11.24 3.45
C ALA A 7 -8.34 -9.88 4.12
N ILE A 8 -7.27 -9.08 4.04
CA ILE A 8 -7.24 -7.71 4.57
C ILE A 8 -7.33 -6.74 3.41
N PHE A 9 -8.28 -5.83 3.49
CA PHE A 9 -8.38 -4.73 2.54
C PHE A 9 -7.34 -3.65 2.87
N ILE A 10 -6.59 -3.22 1.85
CA ILE A 10 -5.56 -2.19 1.96
C ILE A 10 -6.14 -0.84 1.53
N ASP A 11 -6.04 0.15 2.42
CA ASP A 11 -6.40 1.53 2.14
C ASP A 11 -5.34 2.24 1.28
N THR A 12 -5.76 3.28 0.56
CA THR A 12 -4.89 4.09 -0.29
C THR A 12 -3.68 4.65 0.48
N ASN A 13 -3.88 5.11 1.71
CA ASN A 13 -2.79 5.72 2.49
C ASN A 13 -1.65 4.73 2.74
N ILE A 14 -1.98 3.45 2.99
CA ILE A 14 -0.98 2.41 3.21
C ILE A 14 -0.16 2.18 1.94
N LEU A 15 -0.81 2.14 0.77
CA LEU A 15 -0.12 2.04 -0.51
C LEU A 15 0.77 3.26 -0.78
N VAL A 16 0.29 4.46 -0.49
CA VAL A 16 1.07 5.69 -0.65
C VAL A 16 2.31 5.67 0.26
N TYR A 17 2.16 5.37 1.55
CA TYR A 17 3.28 5.35 2.48
C TYR A 17 4.29 4.25 2.14
N ALA A 18 3.83 3.08 1.73
CA ALA A 18 4.71 1.99 1.31
C ALA A 18 5.53 2.35 0.05
N ASN A 19 5.07 3.28 -0.79
CA ASN A 19 5.73 3.65 -2.05
C ASN A 19 6.36 5.06 -2.04
N LEU A 20 6.20 5.83 -0.96
CA LEU A 20 6.83 7.12 -0.77
C LEU A 20 7.96 6.99 0.24
N ALA A 21 9.19 6.79 -0.25
CA ALA A 21 10.37 6.55 0.61
C ALA A 21 10.63 7.66 1.64
N LEU A 22 10.24 8.90 1.36
CA LEU A 22 10.36 10.03 2.28
C LEU A 22 9.22 10.13 3.31
N SER A 23 8.21 9.27 3.22
CA SER A 23 7.13 9.22 4.22
C SER A 23 7.69 8.76 5.57
N PRO A 24 7.35 9.44 6.69
CA PRO A 24 7.71 8.96 8.02
C PRO A 24 7.09 7.59 8.34
N PHE A 25 6.05 7.19 7.59
CA PHE A 25 5.38 5.91 7.75
C PHE A 25 5.87 4.83 6.78
N HIS A 26 6.88 5.11 5.95
CA HIS A 26 7.36 4.18 4.92
C HIS A 26 7.72 2.81 5.50
N ILE A 27 8.63 2.79 6.48
CA ILE A 27 9.08 1.56 7.14
C ILE A 27 7.92 0.83 7.80
N GLN A 28 7.03 1.54 8.50
CA GLN A 28 5.90 0.91 9.18
C GLN A 28 4.92 0.27 8.18
N ALA A 29 4.64 0.95 7.07
CA ALA A 29 3.75 0.44 6.03
C ALA A 29 4.35 -0.79 5.34
N THR A 30 5.63 -0.75 4.96
CA THR A 30 6.30 -1.88 4.29
C THR A 30 6.42 -3.10 5.20
N GLU A 31 6.82 -2.92 6.46
CA GLU A 31 6.94 -4.04 7.41
C GLU A 31 5.59 -4.66 7.72
N ARG A 32 4.53 -3.84 7.82
CA ARG A 32 3.18 -4.38 8.06
C ARG A 32 2.69 -5.20 6.88
N LEU A 33 2.83 -4.70 5.64
CA LEU A 33 2.45 -5.43 4.44
C LEU A 33 3.24 -6.73 4.30
N ARG A 34 4.56 -6.69 4.55
CA ARG A 34 5.42 -7.89 4.55
C ARG A 34 4.96 -8.91 5.59
N SER A 35 4.77 -8.48 6.83
CA SER A 35 4.34 -9.36 7.92
C SER A 35 3.01 -10.04 7.64
N LEU A 36 2.06 -9.35 7.00
CA LEU A 36 0.78 -9.93 6.60
C LEU A 36 0.97 -10.96 5.46
N ALA A 37 1.77 -10.63 4.45
CA ALA A 37 2.08 -11.55 3.37
C ALA A 37 2.80 -12.82 3.86
N GLU A 38 3.75 -12.68 4.80
CA GLU A 38 4.46 -13.81 5.43
C GLU A 38 3.54 -14.71 6.28
N GLN A 39 2.45 -14.17 6.81
CA GLN A 39 1.40 -14.92 7.50
C GLN A 39 0.44 -15.65 6.54
N GLY A 40 0.62 -15.51 5.22
CA GLY A 40 -0.27 -16.07 4.21
C GLY A 40 -1.63 -15.36 4.16
N ILE A 41 -1.70 -14.10 4.60
CA ILE A 41 -2.92 -13.28 4.57
C ILE A 41 -3.01 -12.62 3.20
N ASP A 42 -4.13 -12.82 2.52
CA ASP A 42 -4.40 -12.18 1.23
C ASP A 42 -4.61 -10.68 1.41
N LEU A 43 -3.94 -9.87 0.57
CA LEU A 43 -4.04 -8.42 0.62
C LEU A 43 -4.83 -7.91 -0.58
N TYR A 44 -6.02 -7.36 -0.32
CA TYR A 44 -6.94 -6.94 -1.37
C TYR A 44 -6.97 -5.42 -1.51
N ILE A 45 -7.12 -4.95 -2.74
CA ILE A 45 -7.36 -3.54 -3.07
C ILE A 45 -8.57 -3.43 -3.99
N SER A 46 -9.26 -2.30 -3.92
CA SER A 46 -10.33 -1.99 -4.88
C SER A 46 -9.80 -1.21 -6.07
N ARG A 47 -10.59 -1.16 -7.15
CA ARG A 47 -10.34 -0.24 -8.26
C ARG A 47 -10.32 1.23 -7.82
N GLN A 48 -11.07 1.59 -6.79
CA GLN A 48 -11.08 2.96 -6.28
C GLN A 48 -9.77 3.28 -5.57
N THR A 49 -9.31 2.39 -4.69
CA THR A 49 -8.02 2.46 -4.01
C THR A 49 -6.88 2.65 -5.02
N LEU A 50 -6.89 1.86 -6.10
CA LEU A 50 -5.90 1.99 -7.17
C LEU A 50 -5.95 3.36 -7.86
N ARG A 51 -7.14 3.89 -8.15
CA ARG A 51 -7.29 5.23 -8.76
C ARG A 51 -6.75 6.33 -7.85
N GLU A 52 -7.08 6.27 -6.56
CA GLU A 52 -6.62 7.26 -5.58
C GLU A 52 -5.09 7.19 -5.39
N TYR A 53 -4.53 5.98 -5.33
CA TYR A 53 -3.08 5.77 -5.28
C TYR A 53 -2.38 6.39 -6.50
N LEU A 54 -2.86 6.09 -7.70
CA LEU A 54 -2.29 6.64 -8.93
C LEU A 54 -2.42 8.18 -8.96
N ALA A 55 -3.56 8.72 -8.55
CA ALA A 55 -3.75 10.17 -8.46
C ALA A 55 -2.80 10.82 -7.45
N ALA A 56 -2.57 10.19 -6.30
CA ALA A 56 -1.66 10.67 -5.27
C ALA A 56 -0.19 10.64 -5.72
N MET A 57 0.25 9.55 -6.35
CA MET A 57 1.64 9.36 -6.77
C MET A 57 2.02 10.15 -8.03
N THR A 58 1.05 10.47 -8.90
CA THR A 58 1.29 11.25 -10.12
C THR A 58 1.07 12.75 -9.95
N ARG A 59 0.41 13.17 -8.87
CA ARG A 59 0.35 14.57 -8.49
C ARG A 59 1.75 15.00 -8.04
N ARG A 60 2.39 15.89 -8.81
CA ARG A 60 3.67 16.50 -8.44
C ARG A 60 3.56 17.07 -7.03
N SER A 61 4.31 16.49 -6.11
CA SER A 61 4.45 16.93 -4.73
C SER A 61 5.94 17.04 -4.44
N ASP A 62 6.34 17.96 -3.58
CA ASP A 62 7.76 18.27 -3.31
C ASP A 62 8.53 17.06 -2.73
N LEU A 63 7.81 15.98 -2.39
CA LEU A 63 8.30 14.73 -1.83
C LEU A 63 8.43 13.58 -2.86
N THR A 64 8.01 13.76 -4.12
CA THR A 64 8.14 12.72 -5.15
C THR A 64 9.55 12.73 -5.75
N GLY A 65 10.45 11.92 -5.19
CA GLY A 65 11.58 11.39 -5.96
C GLY A 65 11.09 10.61 -7.18
N THR A 66 11.93 10.48 -8.20
CA THR A 66 11.60 9.81 -9.47
C THR A 66 10.95 8.44 -9.23
N ILE A 67 9.73 8.28 -9.73
CA ILE A 67 9.02 7.00 -9.76
C ILE A 67 9.87 6.04 -10.62
N PRO A 68 10.34 4.90 -10.10
CA PRO A 68 10.95 3.89 -10.95
C PRO A 68 9.84 3.29 -11.81
N ILE A 69 9.94 3.53 -13.12
CA ILE A 69 9.25 2.78 -14.17
C ILE A 69 10.05 1.52 -14.48
#